data_AF-A0A7S1TSL2-F1
#
_entry.id   AF-A0A7S1TSL2-F1
#
_cell.length_a   1.000
_cell.length_b   1.000
_cell.length_c   1.000
_cell.angle_alpha   90.00
_cell.angle_beta   90.00
_cell.angle_gamma   90.00
#
_symmetry.space_group_name_H-M   'P 1'
#
loop_
_entity.id
_entity.type
_entity.pdbx_description
1 polymer ?
#
loop_
_entity_poly.entity_id
_entity_poly.type
_entity_poly.pdbx_seq_one_letter_code
_entity_poly.pdbx_strand_id
1 'polypeptide(L)'
;SPPALALTRDPSLSPEPLPTMSEANPGADPTPTPNPNPELNGNPSPNADDGEAAPAAMNLGEAVALLDDEDKDTAVTAAEVVMKMVFGNEMQKMMAGQGGAIPGVIRAMGRHGSDADAALKFCKLLRNLSFGVMDNVALAATSGGVVALASALRAHPGDAGVVAEAVWALGVLGRHPAAAALLPRLRADVDAALALHAGEPQIVAKGMYLTALIDSAEAMATETVEIEVGGAEEGADAATE
;
A
#
# COMPACT_ATOMS: atom_id res chain seq x y z
N SER A 1 -48.33 15.17 11.82
CA SER A 1 -48.43 15.19 13.30
C SER A 1 -48.41 13.78 13.85
N PRO A 2 -47.33 13.35 14.54
CA PRO A 2 -47.38 12.22 15.46
C PRO A 2 -47.72 12.69 16.88
N PRO A 3 -48.24 11.82 17.77
CA PRO A 3 -48.72 12.21 19.09
C PRO A 3 -47.57 12.32 20.11
N ALA A 4 -47.69 13.30 21.01
CA ALA A 4 -46.77 13.55 22.11
C ALA A 4 -46.96 12.50 23.22
N LEU A 5 -45.89 11.79 23.56
CA LEU A 5 -45.81 10.98 24.78
C LEU A 5 -45.42 11.89 25.95
N ALA A 6 -46.39 12.12 26.85
CA ALA A 6 -46.17 12.80 28.11
C ALA A 6 -45.38 11.89 29.07
N LEU A 7 -44.13 12.28 29.39
CA LEU A 7 -43.41 11.71 30.52
C LEU A 7 -44.00 12.28 31.82
N THR A 8 -44.77 11.47 32.53
CA THR A 8 -45.13 11.71 33.93
C THR A 8 -43.88 11.54 34.79
N ARG A 9 -43.46 12.61 35.46
CA ARG A 9 -42.33 12.64 36.39
C ARG A 9 -42.79 12.06 37.74
N ASP A 10 -42.20 10.95 38.17
CA ASP A 10 -42.45 10.33 39.46
C ASP A 10 -41.79 11.15 40.59
N PRO A 11 -42.53 11.63 41.61
CA PRO A 11 -41.99 12.51 42.65
C PRO A 11 -41.33 11.78 43.84
N SER A 12 -40.97 10.49 43.73
CA SER A 12 -40.45 9.70 44.87
C SER A 12 -38.92 9.49 44.94
N LEU A 13 -38.10 10.19 44.16
CA LEU A 13 -36.63 10.01 44.20
C LEU A 13 -35.92 11.16 44.92
N SER A 14 -35.60 10.93 46.19
CA SER A 14 -34.68 11.75 46.98
C SER A 14 -33.26 11.70 46.39
N PRO A 15 -32.49 12.80 46.41
CA PRO A 15 -31.11 12.80 45.92
C PRO A 15 -30.18 12.11 46.94
N GLU A 16 -29.49 11.04 46.52
CA GLU A 16 -28.44 10.43 47.33
C GLU A 16 -27.19 11.33 47.40
N PRO A 17 -26.47 11.36 48.54
CA PRO A 17 -25.33 12.24 48.75
C PRO A 17 -24.05 11.71 48.08
N LEU A 18 -23.23 12.64 47.57
CA LEU A 18 -21.94 12.38 46.95
C LEU A 18 -20.95 11.73 47.94
N PRO A 19 -20.23 10.66 47.54
CA PRO A 19 -19.17 10.09 48.37
C PRO A 19 -17.91 10.98 48.38
N THR A 20 -17.31 11.04 49.56
CA THR A 20 -16.17 11.85 49.99
C THR A 20 -14.84 11.39 49.39
N MET A 21 -13.94 12.34 49.08
CA MET A 21 -12.53 12.07 48.77
C MET A 21 -11.80 11.42 49.95
N SER A 22 -11.35 10.18 49.79
CA SER A 22 -10.17 9.64 50.48
C SER A 22 -9.75 8.32 49.84
N GLU A 23 -8.44 8.09 49.86
CA GLU A 23 -7.69 6.88 49.50
C GLU A 23 -7.24 6.74 48.04
N ALA A 24 -5.93 6.99 47.89
CA ALA A 24 -5.13 6.70 46.73
C ALA A 24 -5.05 5.19 46.48
N ASN A 25 -5.30 4.78 45.24
CA ASN A 25 -4.88 3.47 44.72
C ASN A 25 -3.86 3.70 43.59
N PRO A 26 -2.58 3.30 43.76
CA PRO A 26 -1.60 3.36 42.69
C PRO A 26 -1.67 2.04 41.91
N GLY A 27 -2.29 2.07 40.72
CA GLY A 27 -2.33 0.90 39.85
C GLY A 27 -3.55 0.85 38.97
N ALA A 28 -3.64 1.75 37.99
CA ALA A 28 -4.55 1.60 36.87
C ALA A 28 -3.88 2.19 35.62
N ASP A 29 -3.49 1.28 34.73
CA ASP A 29 -2.93 1.52 33.40
C ASP A 29 -3.97 2.23 32.51
N PRO A 30 -3.64 3.30 31.77
CA PRO A 30 -4.60 3.95 30.88
C PRO A 30 -4.91 3.05 29.68
N THR A 31 -6.13 2.52 29.64
CA THR A 31 -6.69 1.83 28.46
C THR A 31 -6.66 2.77 27.25
N PRO A 32 -6.06 2.36 26.11
CA PRO A 32 -6.19 3.11 24.87
C PRO A 32 -7.57 2.87 24.25
N THR A 33 -8.18 3.94 23.76
CA THR A 33 -9.41 3.92 22.98
C THR A 33 -9.25 3.06 21.71
N PRO A 34 -10.32 2.38 21.24
CA PRO A 34 -10.24 1.54 20.05
C PRO A 34 -10.05 2.38 18.78
N ASN A 35 -8.95 2.12 18.08
CA ASN A 35 -8.63 2.69 16.78
C ASN A 35 -9.59 2.11 15.71
N PRO A 36 -10.32 2.92 14.92
CA PRO A 36 -11.22 2.42 13.90
C PRO A 36 -10.41 2.15 12.61
N ASN A 37 -9.78 0.98 12.53
CA ASN A 37 -9.26 0.48 11.27
C ASN A 37 -9.81 -0.94 11.06
N PRO A 38 -10.45 -1.23 9.92
CA PRO A 38 -11.07 -2.53 9.71
C PRO A 38 -9.97 -3.58 9.64
N GLU A 39 -10.20 -4.67 10.36
CA GLU A 39 -9.32 -5.83 10.43
C GLU A 39 -8.99 -6.38 9.03
N LEU A 40 -7.85 -5.98 8.48
CA LEU A 40 -7.10 -6.83 7.57
C LEU A 40 -6.24 -7.76 8.44
N ASN A 41 -6.90 -8.75 9.05
CA ASN A 41 -6.24 -9.96 9.54
C ASN A 41 -5.64 -10.69 8.33
N GLY A 42 -4.49 -10.19 7.88
CA GLY A 42 -3.56 -10.93 7.05
C GLY A 42 -3.00 -12.06 7.89
N ASN A 43 -3.64 -13.21 7.79
CA ASN A 43 -3.16 -14.46 8.35
C ASN A 43 -1.66 -14.61 7.98
N PRO A 44 -0.72 -14.78 8.93
CA PRO A 44 0.66 -15.04 8.59
C PRO A 44 0.72 -16.40 7.90
N SER A 45 1.13 -16.42 6.63
CA SER A 45 1.45 -17.68 5.94
C SER A 45 2.50 -18.43 6.76
N PRO A 46 2.27 -19.72 7.11
CA PRO A 46 3.19 -20.49 7.90
C PRO A 46 4.21 -21.15 6.97
N ASN A 47 5.25 -20.42 6.58
CA ASN A 47 6.49 -21.06 6.16
C ASN A 47 7.56 -20.70 7.20
N ALA A 48 7.68 -21.61 8.17
CA ALA A 48 8.98 -21.88 8.77
C ALA A 48 9.87 -22.34 7.62
N ASP A 49 10.83 -21.50 7.24
CA ASP A 49 11.98 -21.96 6.50
C ASP A 49 13.19 -21.72 7.38
N ASP A 50 13.97 -22.78 7.50
CA ASP A 50 14.94 -22.99 8.54
C ASP A 50 16.05 -21.95 8.49
N GLY A 51 16.55 -21.58 9.68
CA GLY A 51 17.57 -20.57 9.85
C GLY A 51 18.83 -20.87 9.04
N GLU A 52 18.95 -20.21 7.89
CA GLU A 52 20.23 -19.97 7.26
C GLU A 52 20.90 -18.81 8.00
N ALA A 53 22.05 -19.09 8.59
CA ALA A 53 22.83 -18.11 9.34
C ALA A 53 23.15 -16.93 8.41
N ALA A 54 22.53 -15.78 8.70
CA ALA A 54 22.80 -14.54 8.00
C ALA A 54 24.33 -14.34 7.89
N PRO A 55 24.90 -14.19 6.69
CA PRO A 55 26.33 -13.94 6.53
C PRO A 55 26.67 -12.67 7.31
N ALA A 56 27.69 -12.79 8.17
CA ALA A 56 28.32 -11.74 8.99
C ALA A 56 27.61 -10.37 8.99
N ALA A 57 26.66 -10.17 9.91
CA ALA A 57 26.05 -8.90 10.33
C ALA A 57 26.06 -7.73 9.31
N MET A 58 25.62 -7.99 8.08
CA MET A 58 25.48 -6.96 7.06
C MET A 58 24.57 -5.86 7.58
N ASN A 59 25.04 -4.61 7.56
CA ASN A 59 24.22 -3.48 7.98
C ASN A 59 23.27 -3.03 6.86
N LEU A 60 22.30 -2.18 7.20
CA LEU A 60 21.26 -1.76 6.26
C LEU A 60 21.85 -1.04 5.03
N GLY A 61 22.88 -0.23 5.21
CA GLY A 61 23.54 0.48 4.11
C GLY A 61 24.27 -0.46 3.15
N GLU A 62 24.98 -1.46 3.69
CA GLU A 62 25.64 -2.51 2.90
C GLU A 62 24.61 -3.34 2.12
N ALA A 63 23.54 -3.77 2.77
CA ALA A 63 22.48 -4.53 2.11
C ALA A 63 21.80 -3.71 1.00
N VAL A 64 21.55 -2.42 1.23
CA VAL A 64 20.99 -1.54 0.20
C VAL A 64 21.94 -1.35 -0.99
N ALA A 65 23.25 -1.25 -0.74
CA ALA A 65 24.25 -1.13 -1.81
C ALA A 65 24.28 -2.36 -2.73
N LEU A 66 23.97 -3.55 -2.20
CA LEU A 66 23.98 -4.82 -2.93
C LEU A 66 22.65 -5.13 -3.64
N LEU A 67 21.60 -4.32 -3.48
CA LEU A 67 20.33 -4.57 -4.18
C LEU A 67 20.47 -4.56 -5.70
N ASP A 68 21.37 -3.73 -6.22
CA ASP A 68 21.61 -3.58 -7.66
C ASP A 68 22.85 -4.36 -8.12
N ASP A 69 23.22 -5.43 -7.42
CA ASP A 69 24.36 -6.26 -7.80
C ASP A 69 24.14 -6.92 -9.17
N GLU A 70 25.24 -7.19 -9.86
CA GLU A 70 25.24 -7.91 -11.14
C GLU A 70 24.89 -9.39 -10.95
N ASP A 71 25.23 -9.96 -9.80
CA ASP A 71 24.86 -11.30 -9.40
C ASP A 71 23.44 -11.33 -8.81
N LYS A 72 22.59 -12.19 -9.38
CA LYS A 72 21.19 -12.31 -8.98
C LYS A 72 21.05 -12.76 -7.54
N ASP A 73 21.84 -13.76 -7.14
CA ASP A 73 21.71 -14.39 -5.83
C ASP A 73 22.14 -13.39 -4.74
N THR A 74 23.21 -12.62 -4.99
CA THR A 74 23.63 -11.50 -4.13
C THR A 74 22.54 -10.44 -3.99
N ALA A 75 21.93 -10.00 -5.10
CA ALA A 75 20.84 -9.02 -5.06
C ALA A 75 19.60 -9.53 -4.32
N VAL A 76 19.27 -10.82 -4.49
CA VAL A 76 18.17 -11.51 -3.80
C VAL A 76 18.44 -11.60 -2.30
N THR A 77 19.61 -12.06 -1.87
CA THR A 77 20.00 -12.11 -0.46
C THR A 77 19.99 -10.71 0.16
N ALA A 78 20.50 -9.70 -0.55
CA ALA A 78 20.44 -8.32 -0.12
C ALA A 78 18.99 -7.86 0.10
N ALA A 79 18.07 -8.19 -0.80
CA ALA A 79 16.65 -7.85 -0.66
C ALA A 79 15.99 -8.51 0.55
N GLU A 80 16.34 -9.76 0.87
CA GLU A 80 15.86 -10.46 2.06
C GLU A 80 16.40 -9.81 3.35
N VAL A 81 17.69 -9.47 3.38
CA VAL A 81 18.32 -8.78 4.51
C VAL A 81 17.65 -7.43 4.75
N VAL A 82 17.50 -6.59 3.70
CA VAL A 82 16.79 -5.31 3.81
C VAL A 82 15.35 -5.53 4.29
N MET A 83 14.63 -6.50 3.72
CA MET A 83 13.25 -6.79 4.13
C MET A 83 13.16 -7.13 5.62
N LYS A 84 14.07 -7.96 6.13
CA LYS A 84 14.12 -8.33 7.54
C LYS A 84 14.42 -7.12 8.44
N MET A 85 15.34 -6.25 8.04
CA MET A 85 15.73 -5.08 8.83
C MET A 85 14.65 -4.00 8.89
N VAL A 86 13.84 -3.85 7.85
CA VAL A 86 12.80 -2.82 7.75
C VAL A 86 11.40 -3.30 8.17
N PHE A 87 11.21 -4.61 8.40
CA PHE A 87 9.90 -5.18 8.68
C PHE A 87 9.28 -4.58 9.94
N GLY A 88 8.06 -4.05 9.82
CA GLY A 88 7.32 -3.47 10.95
C GLY A 88 7.92 -2.19 11.53
N ASN A 89 8.93 -1.59 10.88
CA ASN A 89 9.60 -0.39 11.39
C ASN A 89 9.63 0.73 10.34
N GLU A 90 8.71 1.68 10.47
CA GLU A 90 8.58 2.81 9.52
C GLU A 90 9.83 3.70 9.47
N MET A 91 10.51 3.91 10.59
CA MET A 91 11.77 4.65 10.63
C MET A 91 12.85 3.94 9.81
N GLN A 92 12.99 2.62 9.94
CA GLN A 92 13.95 1.84 9.15
C GLN A 92 13.60 1.83 7.66
N LYS A 93 12.31 1.76 7.31
CA LYS A 93 11.85 1.90 5.92
C LYS A 93 12.20 3.27 5.34
N MET A 94 12.00 4.33 6.11
CA MET A 94 12.36 5.70 5.71
C MET A 94 13.88 5.82 5.50
N MET A 95 14.68 5.33 6.45
CA MET A 95 16.14 5.32 6.35
C MET A 95 16.64 4.50 5.15
N ALA A 96 16.05 3.33 4.89
CA ALA A 96 16.36 2.52 3.73
C ALA A 96 16.04 3.26 2.41
N GLY A 97 14.88 3.92 2.35
CA GLY A 97 14.47 4.74 1.21
C GLY A 97 15.47 5.87 0.93
N GLN A 98 15.84 6.63 1.95
CA GLN A 98 16.88 7.67 1.89
C GLN A 98 18.25 7.11 1.49
N GLY A 99 18.56 5.88 1.92
CA GLY A 99 19.78 5.15 1.56
C GLY A 99 19.80 4.58 0.15
N GLY A 100 18.73 4.75 -0.64
CA GLY A 100 18.68 4.30 -2.03
C GLY A 100 18.03 2.93 -2.25
N ALA A 101 17.34 2.38 -1.25
CA ALA A 101 16.71 1.05 -1.37
C ALA A 101 15.64 1.01 -2.47
N ILE A 102 14.84 2.07 -2.62
CA ILE A 102 13.78 2.16 -3.64
C ILE A 102 14.35 2.12 -5.07
N PRO A 103 15.26 3.03 -5.48
CA PRO A 103 15.85 2.94 -6.81
C PRO A 103 16.72 1.68 -6.98
N GLY A 104 17.35 1.18 -5.91
CA GLY A 104 18.10 -0.09 -5.92
C GLY A 104 17.23 -1.27 -6.30
N VAL A 105 16.12 -1.51 -5.59
CA VAL A 105 15.20 -2.62 -5.88
C VAL A 105 14.55 -2.48 -7.26
N ILE A 106 14.26 -1.26 -7.73
CA ILE A 106 13.71 -1.04 -9.08
C ILE A 106 14.72 -1.45 -10.17
N ARG A 107 16.02 -1.13 -10.00
CA ARG A 107 17.06 -1.57 -10.94
C ARG A 107 17.27 -3.09 -10.87
N ALA A 108 17.22 -3.67 -9.67
CA ALA A 108 17.24 -5.12 -9.47
C ALA A 108 16.10 -5.82 -10.23
N MET A 109 14.88 -5.31 -10.13
CA MET A 109 13.73 -5.81 -10.91
C MET A 109 13.98 -5.72 -12.42
N GLY A 110 14.63 -4.66 -12.89
CA GLY A 110 14.99 -4.51 -14.30
C GLY A 110 16.05 -5.51 -14.77
N ARG A 111 17.05 -5.82 -13.94
CA ARG A 111 18.14 -6.74 -14.29
C ARG A 111 17.74 -8.21 -14.16
N HIS A 112 17.06 -8.54 -13.08
CA HIS A 112 16.87 -9.91 -12.60
C HIS A 112 15.41 -10.37 -12.62
N GLY A 113 14.47 -9.48 -12.99
CA GLY A 113 13.03 -9.75 -12.93
C GLY A 113 12.49 -10.78 -13.92
N SER A 114 13.31 -11.34 -14.82
CA SER A 114 12.94 -12.50 -15.63
C SER A 114 12.93 -13.81 -14.84
N ASP A 115 13.53 -13.84 -13.65
CA ASP A 115 13.47 -14.95 -12.70
C ASP A 115 12.29 -14.73 -11.74
N ALA A 116 11.42 -15.73 -11.58
CA ALA A 116 10.18 -15.60 -10.83
C ALA A 116 10.42 -15.39 -9.33
N ASP A 117 11.41 -16.08 -8.76
CA ASP A 117 11.75 -15.95 -7.35
C ASP A 117 12.36 -14.57 -7.04
N ALA A 118 13.24 -14.10 -7.91
CA ALA A 118 13.78 -12.75 -7.83
C ALA A 118 12.67 -11.69 -7.97
N ALA A 119 11.79 -11.82 -8.96
CA ALA A 119 10.66 -10.92 -9.17
C ALA A 119 9.74 -10.87 -7.94
N LEU A 120 9.42 -12.03 -7.35
CA LEU A 120 8.62 -12.15 -6.13
C LEU A 120 9.25 -11.36 -4.98
N LYS A 121 10.53 -11.62 -4.71
CA LYS A 121 11.26 -10.98 -3.60
C LYS A 121 11.36 -9.48 -3.77
N PHE A 122 11.65 -8.99 -4.97
CA PHE A 122 11.74 -7.56 -5.24
C PHE A 122 10.38 -6.85 -5.19
N CYS A 123 9.31 -7.44 -5.74
CA CYS A 123 7.95 -6.90 -5.60
C CYS A 123 7.56 -6.77 -4.13
N LYS A 124 7.82 -7.84 -3.36
CA LYS A 124 7.55 -7.91 -1.92
C LYS A 124 8.34 -6.87 -1.13
N LEU A 125 9.61 -6.62 -1.49
CA LEU A 125 10.46 -5.61 -0.87
C LEU A 125 9.98 -4.18 -1.19
N LEU A 126 9.78 -3.85 -2.47
CA LEU A 126 9.32 -2.53 -2.91
C LEU A 126 8.01 -2.14 -2.21
N ARG A 127 7.07 -3.10 -2.15
CA ARG A 127 5.82 -2.97 -1.42
C ARG A 127 6.04 -2.70 0.07
N ASN A 128 6.92 -3.46 0.73
CA ASN A 128 7.16 -3.30 2.17
C ASN A 128 7.76 -1.93 2.49
N LEU A 129 8.79 -1.51 1.73
CA LEU A 129 9.43 -0.20 1.87
C LEU A 129 8.44 0.95 1.68
N SER A 130 7.47 0.80 0.77
CA SER A 130 6.47 1.82 0.46
C SER A 130 5.30 1.85 1.44
N PHE A 131 4.97 0.72 2.08
CA PHE A 131 3.82 0.63 2.98
C PHE A 131 4.04 1.41 4.28
N GLY A 132 3.18 2.40 4.52
CA GLY A 132 3.24 3.31 5.67
C GLY A 132 4.15 4.53 5.49
N VAL A 133 4.97 4.59 4.42
CA VAL A 133 5.97 5.66 4.23
C VAL A 133 5.71 6.40 2.93
N MET A 134 5.01 7.55 3.01
CA MET A 134 4.60 8.32 1.82
C MET A 134 5.78 8.82 0.98
N ASP A 135 6.90 9.18 1.60
CA ASP A 135 8.11 9.58 0.88
C ASP A 135 8.64 8.45 -0.02
N ASN A 136 8.58 7.20 0.46
CA ASN A 136 8.96 6.03 -0.33
C ASN A 136 7.97 5.74 -1.45
N VAL A 137 6.67 5.97 -1.22
CA VAL A 137 5.64 5.88 -2.27
C VAL A 137 5.92 6.90 -3.38
N ALA A 138 6.18 8.16 -3.02
CA ALA A 138 6.49 9.22 -3.97
C ALA A 138 7.80 8.92 -4.75
N LEU A 139 8.83 8.45 -4.05
CA LEU A 139 10.09 8.04 -4.66
C LEU A 139 9.89 6.87 -5.62
N ALA A 140 9.13 5.84 -5.25
CA ALA A 140 8.84 4.69 -6.11
C ALA A 140 8.03 5.10 -7.36
N ALA A 141 7.05 5.98 -7.20
CA ALA A 141 6.25 6.50 -8.31
C ALA A 141 7.10 7.26 -9.33
N THR A 142 8.03 8.09 -8.86
CA THR A 142 8.91 8.91 -9.73
C THR A 142 10.13 8.16 -10.26
N SER A 143 10.55 7.07 -9.61
CA SER A 143 11.71 6.26 -10.02
C SER A 143 11.38 5.11 -10.99
N GLY A 144 10.14 5.05 -11.50
CA GLY A 144 9.71 3.99 -12.42
C GLY A 144 9.20 2.71 -11.76
N GLY A 145 8.85 2.74 -10.47
CA GLY A 145 8.35 1.57 -9.74
C GLY A 145 7.07 0.97 -10.33
N VAL A 146 6.15 1.82 -10.83
CA VAL A 146 4.93 1.36 -11.52
C VAL A 146 5.27 0.54 -12.76
N VAL A 147 6.25 0.99 -13.55
CA VAL A 147 6.69 0.30 -14.77
C VAL A 147 7.37 -1.02 -14.43
N ALA A 148 8.21 -1.05 -13.40
CA ALA A 148 8.88 -2.27 -12.95
C ALA A 148 7.89 -3.34 -12.49
N LEU A 149 6.87 -2.96 -11.70
CA LEU A 149 5.81 -3.86 -11.23
C LEU A 149 4.95 -4.38 -12.39
N ALA A 150 4.61 -3.52 -13.36
CA ALA A 150 3.89 -3.94 -14.55
C ALA A 150 4.70 -4.94 -15.39
N SER A 151 6.02 -4.75 -15.49
CA SER A 151 6.89 -5.71 -16.17
C SER A 151 6.96 -7.05 -15.44
N ALA A 152 6.93 -7.08 -14.11
CA ALA A 152 6.85 -8.32 -13.34
C ALA A 152 5.54 -9.07 -13.61
N LEU A 153 4.40 -8.38 -13.66
CA LEU A 153 3.10 -8.98 -14.03
C LEU A 153 3.11 -9.60 -15.42
N ARG A 154 3.71 -8.91 -16.41
CA ARG A 154 3.80 -9.42 -17.79
C ARG A 154 4.79 -10.57 -17.94
N ALA A 155 5.88 -10.57 -17.17
CA ALA A 155 6.90 -11.62 -17.23
C ALA A 155 6.43 -12.92 -16.56
N HIS A 156 5.67 -12.81 -15.47
CA HIS A 156 5.25 -13.95 -14.64
C HIS A 156 3.73 -14.00 -14.41
N PRO A 157 2.91 -14.01 -15.48
CA PRO A 157 1.47 -13.88 -15.32
C PRO A 157 0.84 -15.05 -14.57
N GLY A 158 1.44 -16.25 -14.62
CA GLY A 158 0.97 -17.46 -13.94
C GLY A 158 1.62 -17.76 -12.60
N ASP A 159 2.56 -16.92 -12.13
CA ASP A 159 3.11 -17.07 -10.78
C ASP A 159 2.25 -16.28 -9.80
N ALA A 160 1.47 -17.03 -9.02
CA ALA A 160 0.57 -16.50 -8.01
C ALA A 160 1.26 -15.55 -7.01
N GLY A 161 2.48 -15.88 -6.59
CA GLY A 161 3.24 -15.08 -5.65
C GLY A 161 3.63 -13.74 -6.25
N VAL A 162 4.19 -13.75 -7.46
CA VAL A 162 4.58 -12.53 -8.17
C VAL A 162 3.36 -11.66 -8.42
N VAL A 163 2.26 -12.22 -8.93
CA VAL A 163 1.02 -11.47 -9.19
C VAL A 163 0.46 -10.87 -7.89
N ALA A 164 0.37 -11.66 -6.81
CA ALA A 164 -0.15 -11.19 -5.53
C ALA A 164 0.68 -10.03 -4.95
N GLU A 165 2.01 -10.06 -5.10
CA GLU A 165 2.87 -9.01 -4.58
C GLU A 165 2.93 -7.79 -5.49
N ALA A 166 2.95 -7.99 -6.82
CA ALA A 166 2.95 -6.90 -7.77
C ALA A 166 1.64 -6.10 -7.74
N VAL A 167 0.48 -6.78 -7.72
CA VAL A 167 -0.85 -6.14 -7.59
C VAL A 167 -0.95 -5.34 -6.29
N TRP A 168 -0.49 -5.89 -5.17
CA TRP A 168 -0.52 -5.17 -3.89
C TRP A 168 0.42 -3.96 -3.90
N ALA A 169 1.63 -4.11 -4.44
CA ALA A 169 2.57 -3.01 -4.59
C ALA A 169 1.95 -1.89 -5.43
N LEU A 170 1.36 -2.21 -6.58
CA LEU A 170 0.66 -1.22 -7.42
C LEU A 170 -0.46 -0.51 -6.67
N GLY A 171 -1.24 -1.22 -5.86
CA GLY A 171 -2.25 -0.59 -5.00
C GLY A 171 -1.66 0.36 -3.96
N VAL A 172 -0.54 -0.01 -3.33
CA VAL A 172 0.17 0.85 -2.37
C VAL A 172 0.72 2.11 -3.05
N LEU A 173 1.32 1.95 -4.23
CA LEU A 173 1.89 3.03 -5.05
C LEU A 173 0.80 3.96 -5.58
N GLY A 174 -0.33 3.39 -6.00
CA GLY A 174 -1.50 4.09 -6.56
C GLY A 174 -2.14 5.13 -5.65
N ARG A 175 -1.79 5.17 -4.36
CA ARG A 175 -2.20 6.24 -3.45
C ARG A 175 -1.49 7.57 -3.72
N HIS A 176 -0.39 7.55 -4.47
CA HIS A 176 0.31 8.76 -4.90
C HIS A 176 -0.16 9.21 -6.29
N PRO A 177 -0.48 10.50 -6.52
CA PRO A 177 -1.03 10.99 -7.78
C PRO A 177 -0.22 10.63 -9.02
N ALA A 178 1.11 10.70 -8.93
CA ALA A 178 1.98 10.36 -10.06
C ALA A 178 1.90 8.87 -10.47
N ALA A 179 1.66 7.97 -9.51
CA ALA A 179 1.45 6.56 -9.80
C ALA A 179 0.01 6.30 -10.26
N ALA A 180 -0.98 6.92 -9.62
CA ALA A 180 -2.39 6.84 -10.00
C ALA A 180 -2.61 7.20 -11.48
N ALA A 181 -1.96 8.25 -11.97
CA ALA A 181 -2.02 8.68 -13.37
C ALA A 181 -1.52 7.63 -14.38
N LEU A 182 -0.72 6.65 -13.94
CA LEU A 182 -0.21 5.57 -14.78
C LEU A 182 -1.07 4.29 -14.69
N LEU A 183 -1.88 4.13 -13.64
CA LEU A 183 -2.64 2.90 -13.41
C LEU A 183 -3.64 2.55 -14.52
N PRO A 184 -4.39 3.49 -15.13
CA PRO A 184 -5.28 3.18 -16.25
C PRO A 184 -4.58 2.50 -17.43
N ARG A 185 -3.30 2.82 -17.66
CA ARG A 185 -2.51 2.20 -18.73
C ARG A 185 -2.21 0.72 -18.48
N LEU A 186 -2.37 0.26 -17.24
CA LEU A 186 -2.12 -1.12 -16.82
C LEU A 186 -3.40 -1.96 -16.76
N ARG A 187 -4.58 -1.38 -17.04
CA ARG A 187 -5.88 -2.05 -16.85
C ARG A 187 -5.93 -3.43 -17.51
N ALA A 188 -5.55 -3.52 -18.78
CA ALA A 188 -5.55 -4.80 -19.51
C ALA A 188 -4.61 -5.84 -18.90
N ASP A 189 -3.40 -5.44 -18.48
CA ASP A 189 -2.41 -6.34 -17.87
C ASP A 189 -2.90 -6.85 -16.50
N VAL A 190 -3.49 -5.95 -15.69
CA VAL A 190 -4.05 -6.28 -14.37
C VAL A 190 -5.24 -7.21 -14.52
N ASP A 191 -6.19 -6.90 -15.40
CA ASP A 191 -7.38 -7.73 -15.61
C ASP A 191 -7.00 -9.14 -16.12
N ALA A 192 -6.03 -9.24 -17.03
CA ALA A 192 -5.53 -10.53 -17.51
C ALA A 192 -4.87 -11.36 -16.39
N ALA A 193 -4.05 -10.73 -15.55
CA ALA A 193 -3.41 -11.40 -14.42
C ALA A 193 -4.45 -11.87 -13.38
N LEU A 194 -5.43 -11.03 -13.04
CA LEU A 194 -6.49 -11.38 -12.10
C LEU A 194 -7.41 -12.48 -12.64
N ALA A 195 -7.68 -12.49 -13.94
CA ALA A 195 -8.46 -13.55 -14.57
C ALA A 195 -7.75 -14.91 -14.50
N LEU A 196 -6.43 -14.95 -14.71
CA LEU A 196 -5.65 -16.19 -14.61
C LEU A 196 -5.65 -16.76 -13.19
N HIS A 197 -5.75 -15.89 -12.18
CA HIS A 197 -5.74 -16.23 -10.76
C HIS A 197 -7.12 -16.07 -10.08
N ALA A 198 -8.22 -16.18 -10.82
CA ALA A 198 -9.57 -16.00 -10.29
C ALA A 198 -9.95 -17.01 -9.18
N GLY A 199 -9.26 -18.15 -9.12
CA GLY A 199 -9.43 -19.17 -8.07
C GLY A 199 -8.65 -18.90 -6.78
N GLU A 200 -7.89 -17.81 -6.70
CA GLU A 200 -7.01 -17.50 -5.58
C GLU A 200 -7.52 -16.29 -4.77
N PRO A 201 -8.19 -16.52 -3.62
CA PRO A 201 -8.89 -15.46 -2.89
C PRO A 201 -7.99 -14.29 -2.49
N GLN A 202 -6.73 -14.58 -2.17
CA GLN A 202 -5.75 -13.58 -1.82
C GLN A 202 -5.39 -12.68 -3.00
N ILE A 203 -5.38 -13.17 -4.24
CA ILE A 203 -5.10 -12.34 -5.42
C ILE A 203 -6.33 -11.53 -5.77
N VAL A 204 -7.51 -12.15 -5.72
CA VAL A 204 -8.80 -11.49 -5.99
C VAL A 204 -9.02 -10.30 -5.06
N ALA A 205 -8.85 -10.47 -3.74
CA ALA A 205 -9.05 -9.38 -2.78
C ALA A 205 -8.11 -8.19 -3.03
N LYS A 206 -6.85 -8.46 -3.35
CA LYS A 206 -5.85 -7.43 -3.67
C LYS A 206 -6.17 -6.75 -5.01
N GLY A 207 -6.61 -7.53 -5.99
CA GLY A 207 -7.02 -7.09 -7.31
C GLY A 207 -8.24 -6.18 -7.29
N MET A 208 -9.23 -6.48 -6.45
CA MET A 208 -10.41 -5.63 -6.26
C MET A 208 -10.03 -4.23 -5.77
N TYR A 209 -9.06 -4.13 -4.86
CA TYR A 209 -8.57 -2.83 -4.40
C TYR A 209 -7.87 -2.06 -5.53
N LEU A 210 -6.99 -2.71 -6.29
CA LEU A 210 -6.27 -2.06 -7.39
C LEU A 210 -7.20 -1.64 -8.54
N THR A 211 -8.16 -2.47 -8.90
CA THR A 211 -9.15 -2.16 -9.94
C THR A 211 -10.03 -0.97 -9.56
N ALA A 212 -10.46 -0.88 -8.29
CA ALA A 212 -11.17 0.31 -7.80
C ALA A 212 -10.32 1.60 -7.88
N LEU A 213 -9.00 1.51 -7.65
CA LEU A 213 -8.10 2.65 -7.85
C LEU A 213 -7.97 3.04 -9.33
N ILE A 214 -7.93 2.04 -10.23
CA ILE A 214 -7.91 2.29 -11.68
C ILE A 214 -9.21 2.98 -12.12
N ASP A 215 -10.37 2.45 -11.73
CA ASP A 215 -11.67 3.02 -12.08
C ASP A 215 -11.81 4.47 -11.56
N SER A 216 -11.33 4.74 -10.34
CA SER A 216 -11.30 6.09 -9.77
C SER A 216 -10.39 7.04 -10.56
N ALA A 217 -9.22 6.58 -10.99
CA ALA A 217 -8.29 7.36 -11.80
C ALA A 217 -8.85 7.65 -13.21
N GLU A 218 -9.58 6.71 -13.81
CA GLU A 218 -10.28 6.88 -15.09
C GLU A 218 -11.42 7.89 -14.99
N ALA A 219 -12.21 7.85 -13.91
CA ALA A 219 -13.27 8.82 -13.66
C ALA A 219 -12.71 10.25 -13.52
N MET A 220 -11.63 10.44 -12.75
CA MET A 220 -11.01 11.76 -12.62
C MET A 220 -10.45 12.29 -13.94
N ALA A 221 -9.97 11.42 -14.84
CA ALA A 221 -9.45 11.81 -16.14
C ALA A 221 -10.56 12.18 -17.15
N THR A 222 -11.80 11.77 -16.92
CA THR A 222 -12.96 12.13 -17.77
C THR A 222 -13.60 13.44 -17.31
N GLU A 223 -13.69 13.67 -16.00
CA GLU A 223 -14.22 14.91 -15.43
C GLU A 223 -13.39 16.15 -15.81
N THR A 224 -12.07 16.02 -15.93
CA THR A 224 -11.21 17.12 -16.40
C THR A 224 -11.49 17.53 -17.85
N VAL A 225 -11.89 16.58 -18.70
CA VAL A 225 -12.20 16.85 -20.11
C VAL A 225 -13.54 17.58 -20.24
N GLU A 226 -14.55 17.24 -19.42
CA GLU A 226 -15.85 17.91 -19.47
C GLU A 226 -15.79 19.38 -19.03
N ILE A 227 -14.93 19.70 -18.04
CA ILE A 227 -14.72 21.09 -17.58
C ILE A 227 -14.03 21.94 -18.66
N GLU A 228 -13.07 21.39 -19.42
CA GLU A 228 -12.38 22.14 -20.48
C GLU A 228 -13.28 22.41 -21.71
N VAL A 229 -14.20 21.50 -22.05
CA VAL A 229 -15.11 21.68 -23.19
C VAL A 229 -16.26 22.65 -22.87
N GLY A 230 -16.67 22.76 -21.60
CA GLY A 230 -17.74 23.68 -21.16
C GLY A 230 -17.35 25.17 -21.07
N GLY A 231 -16.09 25.53 -21.33
CA GLY A 231 -15.57 26.91 -21.21
C GLY A 231 -15.51 27.73 -22.50
N ALA A 232 -15.97 27.20 -23.65
CA ALA A 232 -15.71 27.80 -24.96
C ALA A 232 -16.94 28.34 -25.73
N GLU A 233 -18.17 28.25 -25.20
CA GLU A 233 -19.38 28.76 -25.89
C GLU A 233 -20.24 29.70 -25.02
N GLU A 234 -19.75 30.89 -24.67
CA GLU A 234 -20.66 32.00 -24.34
C GLU A 234 -19.97 33.36 -24.53
N GLY A 235 -20.00 33.89 -25.76
CA GLY A 235 -19.41 35.21 -26.03
C GLY A 235 -19.30 35.61 -27.49
N ALA A 236 -20.31 35.34 -28.32
CA ALA A 236 -20.33 35.86 -29.69
C ALA A 236 -21.75 36.05 -30.24
N ASP A 237 -22.64 36.73 -29.51
CA ASP A 237 -23.76 37.42 -30.17
C ASP A 237 -24.34 38.54 -29.29
N ALA A 238 -23.87 39.78 -29.47
CA ALA A 238 -24.61 41.00 -29.13
C ALA A 238 -23.80 42.25 -29.54
N ALA A 239 -23.71 42.52 -30.84
CA ALA A 239 -23.37 43.86 -31.33
C ALA A 239 -23.81 44.08 -32.79
N THR A 240 -25.11 44.04 -33.06
CA THR A 240 -25.69 44.76 -34.21
C THR A 240 -27.14 45.16 -33.94
N GLU A 241 -27.35 46.36 -33.38
CA GLU A 241 -28.26 47.45 -33.86
C GLU A 241 -28.42 48.54 -32.79
#